data_AF-A0A316B9B0-F1
#
_entry.id   AF-A0A316B9B0-F1
#
_cell.length_a   1.000
_cell.length_b   1.000
_cell.length_c   1.000
_cell.angle_alpha   90.00
_cell.angle_beta   90.00
_cell.angle_gamma   90.00
#
_symmetry.space_group_name_H-M   'P 1'
#
loop_
_entity.id
_entity.type
_entity.pdbx_description
1 polymer ?
#
loop_
_entity_poly.entity_id
_entity_poly.type
_entity_poly.pdbx_seq_one_letter_code
_entity_poly.pdbx_strand_id
1 'polypeptide(L)'
;MKKSAFAFGAISIAAFGLVACGDNSSSSTAYELNIDTATSSGPAYGVVVPDTMQTLDTLLHSYFCNSAIKCSHVYLVEMDNVMECDGEAWVYLSDYQPSVCGYEPGKPNSSASVENPGDALSSSSSIVEEPEACVEHVQANITIKNVEHIVMDCGSSNVGQTVYLEDTQTLYTCENGAWIGERVAVCEEPEPSQPVEDVPSVSYGTMTDERDGQTYKTIEIGKQTWMAENLNFYKSTDGSVVMDSSFCYEDLPANCEKYGRLYQEFDASEACPDGWKMPTQFDWRELTDKLSELYPSKNLNEIARATTGWDDSMKSNNASGFGALAAGKRNSKGEYSDEEYKAYFWGDKGMLYYAWTLSKTSEFDEGTRMYSYYAYSLRCIKK
;
A
#
# COMPACT_ATOMS: atom_id res chain seq x y z
N MET A 1 35.53 60.17 30.65
CA MET A 1 34.39 61.10 30.42
C MET A 1 34.87 62.32 29.66
N LYS A 2 34.60 62.39 28.35
CA LYS A 2 34.75 63.61 27.54
C LYS A 2 33.45 63.75 26.73
N LYS A 3 32.71 64.82 27.02
CA LYS A 3 31.52 65.27 26.29
C LYS A 3 31.96 66.15 25.11
N SER A 4 31.18 66.11 24.02
CA SER A 4 30.89 67.19 23.04
C SER A 4 30.27 66.53 21.81
N ALA A 5 29.32 67.07 21.05
CA ALA A 5 28.26 68.06 21.21
C ALA A 5 27.46 67.96 19.88
N PHE A 6 26.14 68.13 19.94
CA PHE A 6 25.25 68.19 18.76
C PHE A 6 25.47 69.47 17.94
N ALA A 7 25.24 69.40 16.62
CA ALA A 7 24.85 70.56 15.80
C ALA A 7 23.90 70.13 14.67
N PHE A 8 22.70 70.70 14.72
CA PHE A 8 21.69 70.72 13.66
C PHE A 8 22.09 71.69 12.55
N GLY A 9 21.75 71.37 11.30
CA GLY A 9 21.73 72.31 10.18
C GLY A 9 20.59 71.94 9.25
N ALA A 10 19.68 72.88 9.00
CA ALA A 10 18.45 72.69 8.26
C ALA A 10 18.37 73.68 7.07
N ILE A 11 17.50 73.31 6.10
CA ILE A 11 16.65 74.19 5.26
C ILE A 11 17.05 74.46 3.77
N SER A 12 16.05 74.10 2.92
CA SER A 12 15.52 74.73 1.69
C SER A 12 15.94 74.28 0.26
N ILE A 13 15.04 73.48 -0.32
CA ILE A 13 14.21 73.71 -1.54
C ILE A 13 14.66 74.78 -2.55
N ALA A 14 14.81 74.37 -3.81
CA ALA A 14 14.33 75.12 -4.99
C ALA A 14 14.04 74.15 -6.15
N ALA A 15 12.90 74.37 -6.81
CA ALA A 15 12.38 73.62 -7.95
C ALA A 15 12.73 74.29 -9.30
N PHE A 16 12.60 73.51 -10.37
CA PHE A 16 12.03 73.80 -11.71
C PHE A 16 12.88 73.30 -12.89
N GLY A 17 12.20 72.63 -13.83
CA GLY A 17 12.41 72.87 -15.27
C GLY A 17 12.93 71.70 -16.11
N LEU A 18 12.00 70.98 -16.74
CA LEU A 18 12.16 70.03 -17.86
C LEU A 18 12.88 70.63 -19.08
N VAL A 19 13.59 69.79 -19.87
CA VAL A 19 13.38 69.60 -21.34
C VAL A 19 13.90 68.23 -21.82
N ALA A 20 13.05 67.61 -22.63
CA ALA A 20 13.06 66.43 -23.51
C ALA A 20 14.35 65.80 -24.07
N CYS A 21 14.25 64.48 -24.31
CA CYS A 21 14.44 63.84 -25.63
C CYS A 21 13.43 62.69 -25.79
N GLY A 22 12.85 62.54 -27.00
CA GLY A 22 11.75 61.63 -27.31
C GLY A 22 12.11 60.43 -28.21
N ASP A 23 11.15 59.49 -28.20
CA ASP A 23 10.58 58.62 -29.23
C ASP A 23 11.37 57.54 -29.99
N ASN A 24 11.02 56.27 -29.67
CA ASN A 24 10.38 55.23 -30.52
C ASN A 24 10.73 53.83 -29.96
N SER A 25 9.88 52.80 -29.81
CA SER A 25 8.48 52.53 -30.18
C SER A 25 8.05 51.20 -29.51
N SER A 26 6.78 51.11 -29.03
CA SER A 26 5.87 49.93 -28.88
C SER A 26 6.36 48.62 -28.20
N SER A 27 5.65 47.94 -27.30
CA SER A 27 4.25 47.98 -26.86
C SER A 27 4.13 47.33 -25.47
N SER A 28 3.47 48.02 -24.55
CA SER A 28 2.93 47.57 -23.25
C SER A 28 1.75 46.60 -23.46
N THR A 29 1.31 45.76 -22.52
CA THR A 29 0.81 46.12 -21.18
C THR A 29 0.76 44.90 -20.26
N ALA A 30 1.31 45.05 -19.05
CA ALA A 30 0.87 44.33 -17.86
C ALA A 30 -0.43 44.99 -17.36
N TYR A 31 -1.40 44.19 -16.94
CA TYR A 31 -2.57 44.66 -16.20
C TYR A 31 -2.64 43.91 -14.87
N GLU A 32 -2.69 44.71 -13.79
CA GLU A 32 -2.93 44.29 -12.42
C GLU A 32 -4.34 43.72 -12.24
N LEU A 33 -4.45 42.68 -11.42
CA LEU A 33 -5.71 42.07 -11.00
C LEU A 33 -6.36 42.91 -9.88
N ASN A 34 -7.47 43.55 -10.21
CA ASN A 34 -8.42 44.10 -9.25
C ASN A 34 -9.44 43.02 -8.86
N ILE A 35 -9.57 42.78 -7.56
CA ILE A 35 -10.67 42.03 -6.96
C ILE A 35 -11.87 42.96 -6.86
N ASP A 36 -12.99 42.60 -7.49
CA ASP A 36 -14.31 43.03 -7.04
C ASP A 36 -15.36 41.95 -7.30
N THR A 37 -16.22 41.78 -6.31
CA THR A 37 -17.28 40.80 -6.14
C THR A 37 -18.48 41.01 -7.06
N ALA A 38 -19.04 39.94 -7.65
CA ALA A 38 -20.45 39.90 -8.11
C ALA A 38 -21.00 38.47 -8.30
N THR A 39 -21.89 38.08 -7.38
CA THR A 39 -23.21 37.43 -7.54
C THR A 39 -23.54 36.48 -8.71
N SER A 40 -24.19 35.37 -8.32
CA SER A 40 -24.90 34.34 -9.11
C SER A 40 -25.90 34.83 -10.18
N SER A 41 -25.88 34.23 -11.39
CA SER A 41 -27.04 33.80 -12.20
C SER A 41 -26.59 33.16 -13.54
N GLY A 42 -27.08 31.95 -13.90
CA GLY A 42 -26.84 31.25 -15.19
C GLY A 42 -27.76 31.72 -16.34
N PRO A 43 -27.92 31.03 -17.51
CA PRO A 43 -27.45 29.69 -17.92
C PRO A 43 -26.67 29.62 -19.29
N ALA A 44 -26.40 28.38 -19.73
CA ALA A 44 -25.45 27.84 -20.73
C ALA A 44 -25.48 28.33 -22.21
N TYR A 45 -24.29 28.35 -22.83
CA TYR A 45 -24.09 28.13 -24.27
C TYR A 45 -23.51 26.72 -24.48
N GLY A 46 -24.15 25.93 -25.35
CA GLY A 46 -23.93 24.50 -25.52
C GLY A 46 -22.54 24.15 -26.05
N VAL A 47 -21.73 23.53 -25.20
CA VAL A 47 -20.48 22.86 -25.59
C VAL A 47 -20.86 21.50 -26.16
N VAL A 48 -20.69 21.32 -27.48
CA VAL A 48 -20.83 20.02 -28.13
C VAL A 48 -19.48 19.33 -28.06
N VAL A 49 -19.43 18.21 -27.32
CA VAL A 49 -18.23 17.40 -27.21
C VAL A 49 -18.10 16.52 -28.46
N PRO A 50 -16.92 16.41 -29.09
CA PRO A 50 -16.73 15.55 -30.26
C PRO A 50 -16.79 14.07 -29.88
N ASP A 51 -17.35 13.23 -30.77
CA ASP A 51 -17.48 11.79 -30.54
C ASP A 51 -16.13 11.04 -30.49
N THR A 52 -15.05 11.65 -30.98
CA THR A 52 -13.71 11.03 -31.04
C THR A 52 -12.59 12.04 -30.80
N MET A 53 -11.59 11.64 -30.01
CA MET A 53 -10.40 12.43 -29.69
C MET A 53 -9.13 11.58 -29.80
N GLN A 54 -8.02 12.21 -30.23
CA GLN A 54 -6.76 11.48 -30.44
C GLN A 54 -6.05 11.14 -29.13
N THR A 55 -5.99 12.10 -28.19
CA THR A 55 -5.22 11.98 -26.94
C THR A 55 -6.07 12.40 -25.74
N LEU A 56 -5.83 11.79 -24.58
CA LEU A 56 -6.51 12.18 -23.34
C LEU A 56 -6.20 13.64 -22.94
N ASP A 57 -4.96 14.07 -23.15
CA ASP A 57 -4.51 15.44 -22.84
C ASP A 57 -5.36 16.51 -23.55
N THR A 58 -5.58 16.33 -24.86
CA THR A 58 -6.42 17.24 -25.65
C THR A 58 -7.87 17.27 -25.15
N LEU A 59 -8.43 16.11 -24.74
CA LEU A 59 -9.78 16.02 -24.19
C LEU A 59 -9.89 16.82 -22.89
N LEU A 60 -8.96 16.63 -21.95
CA LEU A 60 -8.99 17.26 -20.63
C LEU A 60 -8.71 18.78 -20.69
N HIS A 61 -7.83 19.22 -21.58
CA HIS A 61 -7.53 20.64 -21.75
C HIS A 61 -8.64 21.40 -22.49
N SER A 62 -9.32 20.76 -23.45
CA SER A 62 -10.28 21.44 -24.32
C SER A 62 -11.73 21.31 -23.85
N TYR A 63 -12.07 20.25 -23.13
CA TYR A 63 -13.44 19.94 -22.70
C TYR A 63 -13.45 19.55 -21.23
N PHE A 64 -13.59 20.55 -20.35
CA PHE A 64 -13.69 20.30 -18.91
C PHE A 64 -15.04 19.67 -18.55
N CYS A 65 -15.04 18.42 -18.08
CA CYS A 65 -16.26 17.74 -17.64
C CYS A 65 -16.89 18.49 -16.46
N ASN A 66 -18.17 18.77 -16.60
CA ASN A 66 -18.98 19.42 -15.58
C ASN A 66 -20.45 19.05 -15.81
N SER A 67 -21.32 19.49 -14.91
CA SER A 67 -22.74 19.17 -14.94
C SER A 67 -23.46 19.57 -16.24
N ALA A 68 -22.94 20.53 -17.01
CA ALA A 68 -23.52 20.96 -18.28
C ALA A 68 -23.24 20.01 -19.44
N ILE A 69 -22.17 19.21 -19.39
CA ILE A 69 -21.84 18.19 -20.41
C ILE A 69 -21.85 16.76 -19.84
N LYS A 70 -22.50 16.57 -18.69
CA LYS A 70 -22.73 15.26 -18.07
C LYS A 70 -23.38 14.30 -19.07
N CYS A 71 -22.96 13.04 -19.04
CA CYS A 71 -23.33 11.95 -19.95
C CYS A 71 -22.86 12.12 -21.41
N SER A 72 -21.98 13.08 -21.70
CA SER A 72 -21.31 13.12 -23.00
C SER A 72 -20.30 11.99 -23.10
N HIS A 73 -20.16 11.42 -24.30
CA HIS A 73 -19.27 10.30 -24.58
C HIS A 73 -18.21 10.70 -25.60
N VAL A 74 -16.97 10.24 -25.41
CA VAL A 74 -15.86 10.48 -26.35
C VAL A 74 -15.00 9.24 -26.47
N TYR A 75 -14.84 8.73 -27.68
CA TYR A 75 -13.87 7.67 -27.95
C TYR A 75 -12.44 8.24 -28.03
N LEU A 76 -11.53 7.74 -27.20
CA LEU A 76 -10.12 8.11 -27.19
C LEU A 76 -9.27 7.10 -27.95
N VAL A 77 -8.68 7.54 -29.06
CA VAL A 77 -7.89 6.69 -29.96
C VAL A 77 -6.61 6.18 -29.29
N GLU A 78 -5.89 7.04 -28.54
CA GLU A 78 -4.66 6.66 -27.80
C GLU A 78 -4.90 5.53 -26.80
N MET A 79 -6.13 5.38 -26.30
CA MET A 79 -6.47 4.45 -25.24
C MET A 79 -7.40 3.32 -25.70
N ASP A 80 -7.82 3.35 -26.98
CA ASP A 80 -8.82 2.47 -27.56
C ASP A 80 -10.05 2.26 -26.66
N ASN A 81 -10.57 3.35 -26.09
CA ASN A 81 -11.63 3.27 -25.07
C ASN A 81 -12.59 4.47 -25.12
N VAL A 82 -13.78 4.33 -24.57
CA VAL A 82 -14.80 5.39 -24.49
C VAL A 82 -14.78 6.06 -23.11
N MET A 83 -14.74 7.38 -23.11
CA MET A 83 -14.88 8.22 -21.93
C MET A 83 -16.33 8.68 -21.79
N GLU A 84 -16.88 8.67 -20.57
CA GLU A 84 -18.14 9.30 -20.20
C GLU A 84 -17.86 10.45 -19.23
N CYS A 85 -18.54 11.59 -19.38
CA CYS A 85 -18.48 12.67 -18.38
C CYS A 85 -19.52 12.41 -17.29
N ASP A 86 -19.11 12.21 -16.03
CA ASP A 86 -20.03 11.93 -14.91
C ASP A 86 -20.71 13.18 -14.31
N GLY A 87 -20.32 14.36 -14.81
CA GLY A 87 -20.76 15.68 -14.34
C GLY A 87 -19.72 16.42 -13.49
N GLU A 88 -18.59 15.79 -13.18
CA GLU A 88 -17.44 16.37 -12.49
C GLU A 88 -16.11 16.03 -13.18
N ALA A 89 -15.98 14.82 -13.75
CA ALA A 89 -14.79 14.34 -14.43
C ALA A 89 -15.11 13.36 -15.58
N TRP A 90 -14.14 13.20 -16.49
CA TRP A 90 -14.17 12.16 -17.51
C TRP A 90 -13.76 10.82 -16.91
N VAL A 91 -14.59 9.79 -17.09
CA VAL A 91 -14.42 8.43 -16.58
C VAL A 91 -14.40 7.42 -17.73
N TYR A 92 -13.69 6.30 -17.60
CA TYR A 92 -13.69 5.24 -18.63
C TYR A 92 -14.94 4.38 -18.50
N LEU A 93 -15.58 4.09 -19.64
CA LEU A 93 -16.55 3.02 -19.72
C LEU A 93 -15.81 1.70 -19.93
N SER A 94 -15.94 0.80 -18.97
CA SER A 94 -15.45 -0.58 -19.10
C SER A 94 -16.45 -1.51 -18.44
N ASP A 95 -16.31 -2.81 -18.70
CA ASP A 95 -17.19 -3.84 -18.10
C ASP A 95 -17.17 -3.81 -16.55
N TYR A 96 -16.15 -3.17 -15.94
CA TYR A 96 -16.00 -3.01 -14.48
C TYR A 96 -16.44 -1.64 -13.95
N GLN A 97 -16.68 -0.65 -14.81
CA GLN A 97 -17.14 0.71 -14.45
C GLN A 97 -18.39 1.03 -15.29
N PRO A 98 -19.59 0.62 -14.84
CA PRO A 98 -20.81 0.84 -15.61
C PRO A 98 -21.13 2.33 -15.72
N SER A 99 -21.86 2.71 -16.79
CA SER A 99 -22.25 4.10 -17.05
C SER A 99 -22.83 4.76 -15.81
N VAL A 100 -22.31 5.91 -15.43
CA VAL A 100 -22.80 6.74 -14.31
C VAL A 100 -24.19 7.29 -14.63
N CYS A 101 -24.54 7.36 -15.91
CA CYS A 101 -25.82 7.87 -16.40
C CYS A 101 -26.91 6.81 -16.59
N GLY A 102 -26.66 5.56 -16.21
CA GLY A 102 -27.66 4.48 -16.14
C GLY A 102 -28.11 3.95 -17.50
N TYR A 103 -27.57 2.78 -17.88
CA TYR A 103 -28.17 1.92 -18.91
C TYR A 103 -28.58 0.59 -18.25
N GLU A 104 -29.88 0.32 -18.12
CA GLU A 104 -30.38 -0.99 -17.70
C GLU A 104 -30.57 -1.90 -18.92
N PRO A 105 -30.08 -3.15 -18.83
CA PRO A 105 -30.92 -4.26 -19.22
C PRO A 105 -30.89 -5.39 -18.17
N GLY A 106 -32.02 -5.59 -17.49
CA GLY A 106 -32.52 -6.90 -17.03
C GLY A 106 -31.95 -7.47 -15.72
N LYS A 107 -32.67 -7.29 -14.61
CA LYS A 107 -32.64 -8.20 -13.43
C LYS A 107 -33.48 -9.46 -13.70
N PRO A 108 -33.17 -10.60 -13.04
CA PRO A 108 -33.85 -10.98 -11.78
C PRO A 108 -32.86 -11.42 -10.66
N ASN A 109 -33.03 -10.96 -9.41
CA ASN A 109 -33.60 -11.69 -8.23
C ASN A 109 -32.83 -12.99 -7.86
N SER A 110 -32.47 -13.32 -6.63
CA SER A 110 -32.93 -12.95 -5.28
C SER A 110 -32.11 -13.73 -4.21
N SER A 111 -32.01 -13.20 -2.97
CA SER A 111 -32.04 -13.87 -1.62
C SER A 111 -31.57 -15.33 -1.45
N ALA A 112 -30.96 -15.84 -0.37
CA ALA A 112 -30.68 -15.43 1.01
C ALA A 112 -29.85 -16.59 1.63
N SER A 113 -29.20 -16.40 2.78
CA SER A 113 -28.64 -17.50 3.59
C SER A 113 -28.98 -17.33 5.07
N VAL A 114 -29.35 -18.47 5.66
CA VAL A 114 -29.87 -18.70 7.01
C VAL A 114 -28.73 -19.10 7.94
N GLU A 115 -28.68 -18.55 9.15
CA GLU A 115 -27.85 -19.01 10.28
C GLU A 115 -28.61 -20.02 11.15
N ASN A 116 -27.92 -20.99 11.79
CA ASN A 116 -27.95 -21.24 13.25
C ASN A 116 -27.08 -22.45 13.72
N PRO A 117 -26.83 -22.67 15.05
CA PRO A 117 -25.49 -22.84 15.65
C PRO A 117 -25.31 -24.07 16.60
N GLY A 118 -24.09 -24.23 17.15
CA GLY A 118 -23.69 -24.81 18.48
C GLY A 118 -24.08 -26.26 18.82
N ASP A 119 -23.51 -26.99 19.78
CA ASP A 119 -22.36 -26.87 20.69
C ASP A 119 -22.22 -28.23 21.44
N ALA A 120 -21.00 -28.51 21.92
CA ALA A 120 -20.62 -29.29 23.12
C ALA A 120 -20.97 -30.79 23.28
N LEU A 121 -19.95 -31.61 23.63
CA LEU A 121 -19.89 -32.34 24.92
C LEU A 121 -18.55 -33.05 25.17
N SER A 122 -18.36 -33.41 26.43
CA SER A 122 -17.13 -33.50 27.21
C SER A 122 -16.55 -34.90 27.43
N SER A 123 -15.21 -34.95 27.55
CA SER A 123 -14.37 -35.74 28.48
C SER A 123 -14.76 -37.18 28.87
N SER A 124 -13.83 -38.12 28.66
CA SER A 124 -13.35 -38.98 29.75
C SER A 124 -11.95 -39.53 29.45
N SER A 125 -11.13 -39.54 30.48
CA SER A 125 -9.71 -39.88 30.49
C SER A 125 -9.50 -41.38 30.75
N SER A 126 -8.77 -42.04 29.86
CA SER A 126 -8.28 -43.41 30.07
C SER A 126 -6.76 -43.43 30.03
N ILE A 127 -6.19 -44.13 31.01
CA ILE A 127 -4.75 -44.31 31.25
C ILE A 127 -4.18 -45.16 30.11
N VAL A 128 -3.12 -44.69 29.46
CA VAL A 128 -2.53 -45.39 28.31
C VAL A 128 -1.07 -45.70 28.57
N GLU A 129 -0.72 -46.99 28.57
CA GLU A 129 0.66 -47.48 28.61
C GLU A 129 1.38 -47.20 27.28
N GLU A 130 2.71 -47.02 27.33
CA GLU A 130 3.54 -46.68 26.17
C GLU A 130 3.97 -47.94 25.39
N PRO A 131 3.86 -47.96 24.04
CA PRO A 131 4.22 -49.10 23.23
C PRO A 131 5.74 -49.27 23.05
N GLU A 132 6.24 -50.50 23.12
CA GLU A 132 7.67 -50.85 23.03
C GLU A 132 8.25 -50.81 21.59
N ALA A 133 7.42 -50.66 20.55
CA ALA A 133 7.84 -50.59 19.15
C ALA A 133 6.77 -49.93 18.25
N CYS A 134 7.19 -49.30 17.14
CA CYS A 134 6.27 -48.68 16.18
C CYS A 134 5.80 -49.67 15.09
N VAL A 135 4.63 -49.42 14.49
CA VAL A 135 4.00 -50.23 13.44
C VAL A 135 3.91 -49.43 12.14
N GLU A 136 4.21 -50.04 10.98
CA GLU A 136 4.18 -49.37 9.67
C GLU A 136 2.76 -49.03 9.19
N HIS A 137 1.79 -49.90 9.48
CA HIS A 137 0.37 -49.69 9.12
C HIS A 137 -0.56 -50.23 10.21
N VAL A 138 -1.49 -49.39 10.67
CA VAL A 138 -2.55 -49.80 11.60
C VAL A 138 -3.68 -50.46 10.82
N GLN A 139 -3.96 -51.73 11.08
CA GLN A 139 -5.10 -52.44 10.49
C GLN A 139 -6.33 -52.24 11.38
N ALA A 140 -7.21 -51.33 10.98
CA ALA A 140 -8.50 -51.09 11.63
C ALA A 140 -9.65 -51.25 10.65
N ASN A 141 -10.83 -51.66 11.14
CA ASN A 141 -12.05 -51.73 10.33
C ASN A 141 -12.46 -50.32 9.86
N ILE A 142 -12.23 -49.31 10.68
CA ILE A 142 -12.55 -47.91 10.41
C ILE A 142 -11.37 -47.04 10.84
N THR A 143 -11.00 -46.05 10.03
CA THR A 143 -10.00 -45.04 10.36
C THR A 143 -10.64 -43.66 10.30
N ILE A 144 -10.46 -42.85 11.34
CA ILE A 144 -11.03 -41.51 11.46
C ILE A 144 -9.97 -40.54 11.99
N LYS A 145 -10.08 -39.28 11.56
CA LYS A 145 -9.13 -38.24 11.96
C LYS A 145 -9.35 -37.79 13.40
N ASN A 146 -10.61 -37.52 13.77
CA ASN A 146 -10.99 -36.96 15.06
C ASN A 146 -12.18 -37.73 15.69
N VAL A 147 -12.24 -37.71 17.03
CA VAL A 147 -13.24 -38.31 17.93
C VAL A 147 -14.66 -37.77 17.66
N GLU A 148 -14.82 -36.57 17.11
CA GLU A 148 -16.13 -35.99 16.76
C GLU A 148 -16.94 -36.84 15.75
N HIS A 149 -16.31 -37.84 15.11
CA HIS A 149 -16.93 -38.74 14.13
C HIS A 149 -17.26 -40.15 14.66
N ILE A 150 -16.99 -40.47 15.93
CA ILE A 150 -17.44 -41.75 16.51
C ILE A 150 -18.92 -41.65 16.87
N VAL A 151 -19.80 -41.91 15.90
CA VAL A 151 -21.27 -41.94 16.10
C VAL A 151 -21.76 -43.39 16.24
N MET A 152 -20.95 -44.28 16.85
CA MET A 152 -21.33 -45.69 16.98
C MET A 152 -21.05 -46.22 18.39
N ASP A 153 -22.12 -46.68 19.04
CA ASP A 153 -22.04 -47.34 20.34
C ASP A 153 -21.45 -48.75 20.18
N CYS A 154 -20.56 -49.13 21.10
CA CYS A 154 -20.08 -50.50 21.21
C CYS A 154 -21.19 -51.37 21.83
N GLY A 155 -21.98 -52.03 20.97
CA GLY A 155 -23.02 -52.98 21.37
C GLY A 155 -22.68 -54.41 20.97
N SER A 156 -23.54 -55.37 21.34
CA SER A 156 -23.38 -56.80 21.00
C SER A 156 -23.23 -57.08 19.50
N SER A 157 -23.71 -56.19 18.64
CA SER A 157 -23.60 -56.28 17.18
C SER A 157 -22.23 -55.89 16.62
N ASN A 158 -21.40 -55.19 17.40
CA ASN A 158 -20.14 -54.58 16.95
C ASN A 158 -18.92 -55.16 17.67
N VAL A 159 -19.09 -56.22 18.47
CA VAL A 159 -17.99 -56.88 19.19
C VAL A 159 -16.91 -57.33 18.19
N GLY A 160 -15.68 -56.91 18.44
CA GLY A 160 -14.54 -57.16 17.56
C GLY A 160 -14.32 -56.14 16.44
N GLN A 161 -15.15 -55.10 16.33
CA GLN A 161 -14.84 -53.96 15.46
C GLN A 161 -13.71 -53.11 16.03
N THR A 162 -12.89 -52.59 15.12
CA THR A 162 -11.75 -51.73 15.45
C THR A 162 -11.86 -50.36 14.79
N VAL A 163 -11.57 -49.30 15.55
CA VAL A 163 -11.59 -47.90 15.10
C VAL A 163 -10.24 -47.27 15.43
N TYR A 164 -9.51 -46.81 14.41
CA TYR A 164 -8.26 -46.10 14.60
C TYR A 164 -8.46 -44.58 14.53
N LEU A 165 -7.97 -43.87 15.54
CA LEU A 165 -7.95 -42.42 15.64
C LEU A 165 -6.55 -41.90 15.29
N GLU A 166 -6.44 -41.18 14.18
CA GLU A 166 -5.16 -40.66 13.69
C GLU A 166 -4.58 -39.60 14.64
N ASP A 167 -5.39 -38.66 15.14
CA ASP A 167 -4.94 -37.54 15.99
C ASP A 167 -4.29 -38.01 17.30
N THR A 168 -4.81 -39.09 17.88
CA THR A 168 -4.31 -39.62 19.17
C THR A 168 -3.53 -40.91 19.01
N GLN A 169 -3.32 -41.37 17.77
CA GLN A 169 -2.69 -42.65 17.43
C GLN A 169 -3.22 -43.81 18.29
N THR A 170 -4.54 -43.86 18.47
CA THR A 170 -5.19 -44.83 19.38
C THR A 170 -6.10 -45.76 18.60
N LEU A 171 -5.88 -47.07 18.72
CA LEU A 171 -6.75 -48.10 18.18
C LEU A 171 -7.75 -48.52 19.25
N TYR A 172 -9.04 -48.34 18.98
CA TYR A 172 -10.14 -48.77 19.84
C TYR A 172 -10.72 -50.08 19.35
N THR A 173 -10.88 -51.05 20.24
CA THR A 173 -11.54 -52.34 19.97
C THR A 173 -12.81 -52.45 20.81
N CYS A 174 -13.93 -52.82 20.19
CA CYS A 174 -15.19 -53.02 20.91
C CYS A 174 -15.19 -54.40 21.59
N GLU A 175 -15.07 -54.42 22.93
CA GLU A 175 -15.08 -55.62 23.75
C GLU A 175 -16.13 -55.52 24.87
N ASN A 176 -16.98 -56.54 25.00
CA ASN A 176 -17.97 -56.65 26.09
C ASN A 176 -18.85 -55.40 26.31
N GLY A 177 -19.16 -54.65 25.24
CA GLY A 177 -19.99 -53.44 25.31
C GLY A 177 -19.23 -52.16 25.65
N ALA A 178 -17.90 -52.17 25.64
CA ALA A 178 -17.05 -51.00 25.82
C ALA A 178 -15.97 -50.90 24.73
N TRP A 179 -15.62 -49.67 24.35
CA TRP A 179 -14.45 -49.40 23.50
C TRP A 179 -13.19 -49.41 24.36
N ILE A 180 -12.27 -50.32 24.07
CA ILE A 180 -10.97 -50.46 24.74
C ILE A 180 -9.91 -49.87 23.82
N GLY A 181 -9.23 -48.81 24.26
CA GLY A 181 -8.24 -48.08 23.47
C GLY A 181 -6.80 -48.48 23.82
N GLU A 182 -5.98 -48.71 22.81
CA GLU A 182 -4.53 -48.94 22.91
C GLU A 182 -3.79 -47.92 22.05
N ARG A 183 -2.74 -47.28 22.59
CA ARG A 183 -1.88 -46.39 21.79
C ARG A 183 -1.00 -47.23 20.88
N VAL A 184 -1.03 -46.92 19.60
CA VAL A 184 -0.21 -47.56 18.58
C VAL A 184 0.78 -46.53 18.09
N ALA A 185 2.07 -46.69 18.42
CA ALA A 185 3.11 -45.86 17.82
C ALA A 185 3.19 -46.20 16.32
N VAL A 186 2.88 -45.25 15.45
CA VAL A 186 3.07 -45.43 14.00
C VAL A 186 4.47 -44.99 13.65
N CYS A 187 5.21 -45.80 12.90
CA CYS A 187 6.52 -45.37 12.42
C CYS A 187 6.30 -44.22 11.44
N GLU A 188 6.67 -43.00 11.82
CA GLU A 188 6.71 -41.88 10.87
C GLU A 188 7.76 -42.24 9.81
N GLU A 189 7.29 -42.59 8.61
CA GLU A 189 8.15 -42.62 7.44
C GLU A 189 8.77 -41.21 7.33
N PRO A 190 10.09 -41.07 7.14
CA PRO A 190 10.70 -39.76 7.02
C PRO A 190 9.97 -39.02 5.92
N GLU A 191 9.27 -37.94 6.30
CA GLU A 191 8.60 -37.02 5.38
C GLU A 191 9.51 -36.84 4.17
N PRO A 192 9.04 -37.17 2.94
CA PRO A 192 9.87 -37.05 1.77
C PRO A 192 10.39 -35.62 1.77
N SER A 193 11.72 -35.48 1.87
CA SER A 193 12.38 -34.19 1.96
C SER A 193 11.82 -33.32 0.82
N GLN A 194 10.95 -32.38 1.17
CA GLN A 194 10.45 -31.39 0.24
C GLN A 194 11.70 -30.80 -0.43
N PRO A 195 11.72 -30.63 -1.77
CA PRO A 195 12.82 -29.91 -2.40
C PRO A 195 12.97 -28.61 -1.63
N VAL A 196 14.17 -28.37 -1.08
CA VAL A 196 14.49 -27.06 -0.52
C VAL A 196 14.32 -26.10 -1.69
N GLU A 197 13.20 -25.39 -1.73
CA GLU A 197 13.00 -24.37 -2.75
C GLU A 197 14.19 -23.43 -2.63
N ASP A 198 14.97 -23.32 -3.71
CA ASP A 198 16.07 -22.38 -3.81
C ASP A 198 15.52 -21.00 -3.42
N VAL A 199 15.83 -20.56 -2.19
CA VAL A 199 15.45 -19.22 -1.75
C VAL A 199 16.09 -18.28 -2.76
N PRO A 200 15.31 -17.43 -3.44
CA PRO A 200 15.83 -16.45 -4.37
C PRO A 200 17.02 -15.73 -3.73
N SER A 201 18.18 -15.73 -4.38
CA SER A 201 19.38 -15.13 -3.81
C SER A 201 19.24 -13.61 -3.75
N VAL A 202 18.72 -13.10 -2.64
CA VAL A 202 18.63 -11.65 -2.38
C VAL A 202 19.99 -11.15 -1.89
N SER A 203 20.51 -10.06 -2.46
CA SER A 203 21.83 -9.51 -2.13
C SER A 203 21.70 -8.24 -1.29
N TYR A 204 22.29 -8.25 -0.09
CA TYR A 204 22.24 -7.14 0.85
C TYR A 204 23.47 -6.23 0.72
N GLY A 205 23.27 -4.94 1.01
CA GLY A 205 24.35 -3.95 1.05
C GLY A 205 24.02 -2.78 1.96
N THR A 206 24.83 -1.74 1.86
CA THR A 206 24.62 -0.47 2.56
C THR A 206 25.03 0.69 1.68
N MET A 207 24.46 1.86 1.94
CA MET A 207 24.87 3.14 1.37
C MET A 207 24.95 4.18 2.48
N THR A 208 25.91 5.10 2.40
CA THR A 208 26.03 6.23 3.33
C THR A 208 25.66 7.52 2.61
N ASP A 209 24.73 8.27 3.18
CA ASP A 209 24.31 9.56 2.66
C ASP A 209 25.32 10.60 3.13
N GLU A 210 26.15 11.08 2.21
CA GLU A 210 27.23 12.04 2.52
C GLU A 210 26.68 13.39 3.03
N ARG A 211 25.39 13.67 2.83
CA ARG A 211 24.77 14.93 3.26
C ARG A 211 24.62 14.99 4.78
N ASP A 212 24.25 13.89 5.43
CA ASP A 212 24.00 13.82 6.88
C ASP A 212 24.80 12.72 7.62
N GLY A 213 25.57 11.92 6.89
CA GLY A 213 26.37 10.81 7.42
C GLY A 213 25.56 9.57 7.77
N GLN A 214 24.25 9.53 7.48
CA GLN A 214 23.40 8.40 7.81
C GLN A 214 23.64 7.24 6.86
N THR A 215 23.80 6.03 7.44
CA THR A 215 23.98 4.82 6.65
C THR A 215 22.67 4.03 6.61
N TYR A 216 22.23 3.71 5.40
CA TYR A 216 21.02 2.94 5.12
C TYR A 216 21.39 1.57 4.57
N LYS A 217 20.64 0.55 4.97
CA LYS A 217 20.69 -0.78 4.35
C LYS A 217 20.08 -0.74 2.96
N THR A 218 20.61 -1.58 2.07
CA THR A 218 20.12 -1.73 0.69
C THR A 218 19.89 -3.19 0.36
N ILE A 219 19.02 -3.42 -0.61
CA ILE A 219 18.65 -4.76 -1.08
C ILE A 219 18.58 -4.79 -2.61
N GLU A 220 19.16 -5.81 -3.23
CA GLU A 220 19.04 -6.05 -4.66
C GLU A 220 17.93 -7.07 -4.92
N ILE A 221 16.89 -6.66 -5.65
CA ILE A 221 15.76 -7.49 -6.04
C ILE A 221 15.68 -7.46 -7.56
N GLY A 222 16.02 -8.59 -8.20
CA GLY A 222 16.16 -8.64 -9.66
C GLY A 222 17.30 -7.74 -10.13
N LYS A 223 16.99 -6.69 -10.88
CA LYS A 223 17.97 -5.71 -11.39
C LYS A 223 17.99 -4.40 -10.60
N GLN A 224 17.08 -4.26 -9.64
CA GLN A 224 16.87 -3.03 -8.92
C GLN A 224 17.55 -3.09 -7.55
N THR A 225 18.30 -2.04 -7.22
CA THR A 225 18.82 -1.85 -5.87
C THR A 225 17.96 -0.83 -5.13
N TRP A 226 17.27 -1.29 -4.10
CA TRP A 226 16.40 -0.49 -3.24
C TRP A 226 17.06 -0.16 -1.92
N MET A 227 16.70 0.96 -1.31
CA MET A 227 16.87 1.10 0.14
C MET A 227 15.96 0.08 0.85
N ALA A 228 16.50 -0.64 1.82
CA ALA A 228 15.76 -1.57 2.68
C ALA A 228 15.12 -0.84 3.88
N GLU A 229 15.49 0.42 4.09
CA GLU A 229 14.98 1.32 5.13
C GLU A 229 14.33 2.54 4.46
N ASN A 230 13.36 3.17 5.14
CA ASN A 230 12.77 4.41 4.66
C ASN A 230 13.75 5.57 4.90
N LEU A 231 13.77 6.54 4.00
CA LEU A 231 14.65 7.70 4.08
C LEU A 231 14.33 8.54 5.33
N ASN A 232 15.36 8.96 6.06
CA ASN A 232 15.24 9.78 7.28
C ASN A 232 16.11 11.05 7.21
N PHE A 233 16.35 11.54 6.00
CA PHE A 233 17.06 12.78 5.73
C PHE A 233 16.21 14.01 6.11
N TYR A 234 16.68 14.83 7.04
CA TYR A 234 16.05 16.11 7.38
C TYR A 234 16.87 17.31 6.91
N LYS A 235 18.18 17.27 7.15
CA LYS A 235 19.05 18.43 6.95
C LYS A 235 20.48 18.01 6.69
N SER A 236 21.15 18.67 5.75
CA SER A 236 22.58 18.45 5.48
C SER A 236 23.46 19.01 6.61
N THR A 237 24.66 18.45 6.75
CA THR A 237 25.65 18.80 7.77
C THR A 237 26.10 20.26 7.68
N ASP A 238 26.19 20.80 6.46
CA ASP A 238 26.49 22.21 6.19
C ASP A 238 25.26 23.13 6.28
N GLY A 239 24.07 22.54 6.43
CA GLY A 239 22.78 23.22 6.48
C GLY A 239 22.31 23.86 5.17
N SER A 240 22.93 23.51 4.04
CA SER A 240 22.55 24.00 2.71
C SER A 240 21.22 23.42 2.21
N VAL A 241 20.83 22.24 2.69
CA VAL A 241 19.56 21.56 2.36
C VAL A 241 18.79 21.27 3.65
N VAL A 242 17.49 21.59 3.67
CA VAL A 242 16.57 21.29 4.77
C VAL A 242 15.22 20.86 4.19
N MET A 243 14.66 19.77 4.71
CA MET A 243 13.34 19.23 4.36
C MET A 243 12.31 19.67 5.40
N ASP A 244 11.91 20.95 5.34
CA ASP A 244 11.00 21.55 6.33
C ASP A 244 9.57 20.98 6.28
N SER A 245 9.19 20.36 5.17
CA SER A 245 7.91 19.67 4.95
C SER A 245 8.05 18.16 5.17
N SER A 246 8.91 17.76 6.12
CA SER A 246 9.10 16.38 6.54
C SER A 246 8.84 16.19 8.05
N PHE A 247 8.18 15.10 8.40
CA PHE A 247 7.61 14.87 9.72
C PHE A 247 8.00 13.49 10.28
N CYS A 248 8.17 13.42 11.60
CA CYS A 248 8.07 12.13 12.29
C CYS A 248 6.60 11.82 12.54
N TYR A 249 6.22 10.54 12.51
CA TYR A 249 4.85 10.17 12.89
C TYR A 249 4.55 10.66 14.32
N GLU A 250 3.39 11.31 14.53
CA GLU A 250 3.00 11.98 15.79
C GLU A 250 3.99 13.07 16.27
N ASP A 251 4.84 13.58 15.37
CA ASP A 251 5.91 14.54 15.69
C ASP A 251 6.89 14.03 16.76
N LEU A 252 7.00 12.71 16.92
CA LEU A 252 7.88 12.06 17.90
C LEU A 252 9.22 11.65 17.25
N PRO A 253 10.37 12.16 17.71
CA PRO A 253 11.67 11.80 17.14
C PRO A 253 11.95 10.29 17.07
N ALA A 254 11.50 9.53 18.08
CA ALA A 254 11.64 8.08 18.11
C ALA A 254 10.95 7.37 16.92
N ASN A 255 9.86 7.96 16.39
CA ASN A 255 9.16 7.40 15.24
C ASN A 255 9.93 7.63 13.93
N CYS A 256 10.79 8.65 13.86
CA CYS A 256 11.71 8.80 12.74
C CYS A 256 12.83 7.77 12.75
N GLU A 257 13.34 7.41 13.93
CA GLU A 257 14.31 6.32 14.05
C GLU A 257 13.68 4.96 13.70
N LYS A 258 12.41 4.76 14.08
CA LYS A 258 11.65 3.52 13.81
C LYS A 258 11.23 3.39 12.34
N TYR A 259 10.66 4.44 11.75
CA TYR A 259 9.95 4.38 10.47
C TYR A 259 10.58 5.20 9.34
N GLY A 260 11.58 6.02 9.64
CA GLY A 260 11.99 7.12 8.77
C GLY A 260 11.00 8.29 8.80
N ARG A 261 11.18 9.25 7.89
CA ARG A 261 10.34 10.46 7.82
C ARG A 261 9.21 10.30 6.82
N LEU A 262 8.13 11.02 7.10
CA LEU A 262 7.06 11.29 6.16
C LEU A 262 7.34 12.63 5.49
N TYR A 263 7.51 12.64 4.16
CA TYR A 263 7.78 13.85 3.38
C TYR A 263 6.52 14.27 2.66
N GLN A 264 6.27 15.57 2.53
CA GLN A 264 5.38 16.08 1.49
C GLN A 264 6.08 16.03 0.13
N GLU A 265 5.29 16.13 -0.94
CA GLU A 265 5.72 15.94 -2.32
C GLU A 265 6.95 16.75 -2.72
N PHE A 266 6.96 18.05 -2.43
CA PHE A 266 8.06 18.95 -2.77
C PHE A 266 9.39 18.45 -2.19
N ASP A 267 9.42 18.16 -0.88
CA ASP A 267 10.62 17.65 -0.23
C ASP A 267 10.95 16.22 -0.71
N ALA A 268 9.95 15.37 -0.93
CA ALA A 268 10.16 14.01 -1.39
C ALA A 268 10.89 13.95 -2.74
N SER A 269 10.57 14.88 -3.66
CA SER A 269 11.19 14.94 -4.98
C SER A 269 12.69 15.27 -4.96
N GLU A 270 13.15 15.96 -3.91
CA GLU A 270 14.54 16.40 -3.74
C GLU A 270 15.29 15.64 -2.63
N ALA A 271 14.60 14.80 -1.86
CA ALA A 271 15.17 14.17 -0.68
C ALA A 271 16.12 13.00 -0.97
N CYS A 272 16.00 12.29 -2.10
CA CYS A 272 16.91 11.19 -2.40
C CYS A 272 18.36 11.68 -2.67
N PRO A 273 19.39 11.00 -2.13
CA PRO A 273 20.78 11.41 -2.31
C PRO A 273 21.28 11.16 -3.74
N ASP A 274 22.44 11.74 -4.06
CA ASP A 274 23.10 11.52 -5.36
C ASP A 274 23.31 10.02 -5.65
N GLY A 275 23.06 9.62 -6.90
CA GLY A 275 23.05 8.20 -7.31
C GLY A 275 21.78 7.44 -6.96
N TRP A 276 20.85 8.06 -6.22
CA TRP A 276 19.53 7.54 -5.89
C TRP A 276 18.42 8.44 -6.43
N LYS A 277 17.24 7.89 -6.65
CA LYS A 277 16.06 8.63 -7.13
C LYS A 277 14.81 8.20 -6.36
N MET A 278 13.81 9.08 -6.37
CA MET A 278 12.45 8.68 -6.03
C MET A 278 12.01 7.60 -7.04
N PRO A 279 11.42 6.48 -6.59
CA PRO A 279 10.97 5.45 -7.50
C PRO A 279 9.85 5.97 -8.39
N THR A 280 9.85 5.58 -9.65
CA THR A 280 8.75 5.81 -10.58
C THR A 280 7.72 4.70 -10.49
N GLN A 281 6.56 4.87 -11.12
CA GLN A 281 5.60 3.76 -11.27
C GLN A 281 6.23 2.53 -11.95
N PHE A 282 7.15 2.73 -12.91
CA PHE A 282 7.81 1.62 -13.59
C PHE A 282 8.76 0.85 -12.66
N ASP A 283 9.50 1.57 -11.80
CA ASP A 283 10.42 0.94 -10.84
C ASP A 283 9.62 0.04 -9.90
N TRP A 284 8.53 0.59 -9.39
CA TRP A 284 7.53 -0.07 -8.58
C TRP A 284 6.97 -1.32 -9.28
N ARG A 285 6.44 -1.21 -10.50
CA ARG A 285 5.91 -2.37 -11.24
C ARG A 285 6.94 -3.47 -11.46
N GLU A 286 8.18 -3.11 -11.80
CA GLU A 286 9.26 -4.09 -11.97
C GLU A 286 9.57 -4.83 -10.65
N LEU A 287 9.52 -4.14 -9.50
CA LEU A 287 9.67 -4.79 -8.20
C LEU A 287 8.57 -5.85 -7.98
N THR A 288 7.30 -5.51 -8.22
CA THR A 288 6.20 -6.47 -8.04
C THR A 288 6.24 -7.66 -8.98
N ASP A 289 6.56 -7.41 -10.25
CA ASP A 289 6.68 -8.45 -11.25
C ASP A 289 7.80 -9.42 -10.83
N LYS A 290 8.94 -8.87 -10.38
CA LYS A 290 10.05 -9.68 -9.90
C LYS A 290 9.71 -10.45 -8.64
N LEU A 291 9.04 -9.86 -7.66
CA LEU A 291 8.62 -10.57 -6.46
C LEU A 291 7.63 -11.70 -6.77
N SER A 292 6.73 -11.49 -7.73
CA SER A 292 5.78 -12.52 -8.18
C SER A 292 6.48 -13.69 -8.88
N GLU A 293 7.54 -13.39 -9.66
CA GLU A 293 8.38 -14.40 -10.29
C GLU A 293 9.18 -15.21 -9.26
N LEU A 294 9.77 -14.52 -8.27
CA LEU A 294 10.63 -15.13 -7.25
C LEU A 294 9.86 -15.94 -6.21
N TYR A 295 8.61 -15.57 -5.93
CA TYR A 295 7.77 -16.19 -4.89
C TYR A 295 6.41 -16.58 -5.48
N PRO A 296 6.37 -17.57 -6.39
CA PRO A 296 5.13 -17.96 -7.04
C PRO A 296 4.11 -18.44 -6.00
N SER A 297 2.84 -18.05 -6.18
CA SER A 297 1.73 -18.41 -5.28
C SER A 297 1.87 -17.92 -3.82
N LYS A 298 2.79 -16.98 -3.53
CA LYS A 298 2.88 -16.32 -2.24
C LYS A 298 2.14 -14.98 -2.25
N ASN A 299 1.64 -14.58 -1.09
CA ASN A 299 1.08 -13.26 -0.91
C ASN A 299 2.21 -12.23 -0.87
N LEU A 300 2.27 -11.32 -1.86
CA LEU A 300 3.28 -10.27 -1.93
C LEU A 300 3.32 -9.39 -0.68
N ASN A 301 2.18 -9.15 -0.04
CA ASN A 301 2.11 -8.37 1.19
C ASN A 301 2.80 -9.09 2.36
N GLU A 302 2.69 -10.41 2.43
CA GLU A 302 3.34 -11.19 3.49
C GLU A 302 4.86 -11.15 3.35
N ILE A 303 5.37 -11.26 2.12
CA ILE A 303 6.81 -11.35 1.85
C ILE A 303 7.51 -10.00 1.80
N ALA A 304 6.81 -8.90 1.49
CA ALA A 304 7.41 -7.57 1.34
C ALA A 304 7.31 -6.68 2.58
N ARG A 305 6.38 -6.97 3.50
CA ARG A 305 6.30 -6.27 4.79
C ARG A 305 7.52 -6.57 5.66
N ALA A 306 7.85 -5.63 6.53
CA ALA A 306 8.74 -5.88 7.65
C ALA A 306 8.07 -6.83 8.65
N THR A 307 8.88 -7.59 9.39
CA THR A 307 8.41 -8.49 10.45
C THR A 307 7.96 -7.74 11.72
N THR A 308 8.19 -6.44 11.78
CA THR A 308 7.87 -5.56 12.92
C THR A 308 7.25 -4.25 12.44
N GLY A 309 6.55 -3.55 13.32
CA GLY A 309 5.91 -2.27 12.98
C GLY A 309 4.61 -2.43 12.19
N TRP A 310 4.00 -3.61 12.28
CA TRP A 310 2.67 -3.94 11.78
C TRP A 310 1.86 -4.53 12.93
N ASP A 311 0.53 -4.36 12.90
CA ASP A 311 -0.41 -5.00 13.82
C ASP A 311 -0.19 -6.52 13.85
N ASP A 312 -0.22 -7.15 15.04
CA ASP A 312 0.10 -8.59 15.21
C ASP A 312 -0.81 -9.52 14.39
N SER A 313 -2.01 -9.06 13.99
CA SER A 313 -2.90 -9.83 13.11
C SER A 313 -2.41 -9.87 11.64
N MET A 314 -1.36 -9.13 11.32
CA MET A 314 -0.78 -8.96 10.00
C MET A 314 0.57 -9.65 9.86
N LYS A 315 0.56 -10.99 9.98
CA LYS A 315 1.78 -11.80 9.86
C LYS A 315 2.55 -11.48 8.57
N SER A 316 3.86 -11.30 8.73
CA SER A 316 4.82 -11.12 7.65
C SER A 316 6.06 -11.94 7.96
N ASN A 317 6.67 -12.50 6.93
CA ASN A 317 7.94 -13.21 7.04
C ASN A 317 9.10 -12.44 6.40
N ASN A 318 8.83 -11.28 5.79
CA ASN A 318 9.79 -10.47 5.04
C ASN A 318 10.68 -11.28 4.09
N ALA A 319 10.15 -12.35 3.47
CA ALA A 319 10.96 -13.28 2.70
C ALA A 319 11.68 -12.60 1.52
N SER A 320 11.15 -11.50 0.99
CA SER A 320 11.78 -10.74 -0.09
C SER A 320 12.93 -9.84 0.36
N GLY A 321 13.07 -9.60 1.67
CA GLY A 321 14.03 -8.64 2.22
C GLY A 321 13.66 -7.18 1.99
N PHE A 322 12.54 -6.87 1.34
CA PHE A 322 12.13 -5.49 1.08
C PHE A 322 11.84 -4.74 2.39
N GLY A 323 11.14 -5.34 3.35
CA GLY A 323 11.02 -4.79 4.70
C GLY A 323 10.23 -3.48 4.79
N ALA A 324 9.07 -3.40 4.14
CA ALA A 324 8.21 -2.23 4.22
C ALA A 324 7.58 -2.06 5.61
N LEU A 325 7.74 -0.88 6.20
CA LEU A 325 7.20 -0.52 7.52
C LEU A 325 5.87 0.24 7.40
N ALA A 326 4.88 -0.07 8.24
CA ALA A 326 3.60 0.65 8.28
C ALA A 326 3.70 1.96 9.06
N ALA A 327 4.40 2.94 8.47
CA ALA A 327 4.56 4.27 9.03
C ALA A 327 3.28 5.12 8.97
N GLY A 328 2.21 4.64 8.33
CA GLY A 328 1.01 5.43 8.10
C GLY A 328 1.26 6.66 7.21
N LYS A 329 0.47 7.71 7.43
CA LYS A 329 0.53 8.97 6.69
C LYS A 329 0.18 10.16 7.58
N ARG A 330 0.47 11.36 7.09
CA ARG A 330 0.02 12.64 7.68
C ARG A 330 -0.80 13.41 6.66
N ASN A 331 -1.97 13.93 7.06
CA ASN A 331 -2.79 14.74 6.16
C ASN A 331 -2.40 16.23 6.17
N SER A 332 -3.07 17.06 5.36
CA SER A 332 -2.79 18.51 5.28
C SER A 332 -3.14 19.30 6.55
N LYS A 333 -3.98 18.75 7.43
CA LYS A 333 -4.28 19.35 8.75
C LYS A 333 -3.25 18.97 9.80
N GLY A 334 -2.32 18.07 9.46
CA GLY A 334 -1.33 17.52 10.36
C GLY A 334 -1.81 16.39 11.24
N GLU A 335 -2.94 15.77 10.88
CA GLU A 335 -3.44 14.59 11.57
C GLU A 335 -2.75 13.35 11.00
N TYR A 336 -2.32 12.46 11.89
CA TYR A 336 -1.68 11.18 11.55
C TYR A 336 -2.71 10.05 11.51
N SER A 337 -2.49 9.08 10.63
CA SER A 337 -3.35 7.89 10.54
C SER A 337 -2.62 6.67 10.01
N ASP A 338 -3.20 5.49 10.30
CA ASP A 338 -2.83 4.19 9.73
C ASP A 338 -1.45 3.64 10.12
N GLU A 339 -0.80 4.16 11.18
CA GLU A 339 0.36 3.50 11.79
C GLU A 339 0.03 2.04 12.11
N GLU A 340 0.99 1.13 11.89
CA GLU A 340 0.87 -0.32 12.08
C GLU A 340 -0.15 -1.03 11.16
N TYR A 341 -0.96 -0.28 10.40
CA TYR A 341 -1.98 -0.82 9.50
C TYR A 341 -1.63 -0.69 8.02
N LYS A 342 -0.94 0.38 7.61
CA LYS A 342 -0.59 0.65 6.21
C LYS A 342 0.76 1.32 6.07
N ALA A 343 1.51 0.88 5.06
CA ALA A 343 2.65 1.60 4.55
C ALA A 343 2.20 2.48 3.38
N TYR A 344 2.76 3.68 3.26
CA TYR A 344 2.52 4.58 2.14
C TYR A 344 3.87 5.07 1.63
N PHE A 345 4.19 4.78 0.38
CA PHE A 345 5.45 5.20 -0.24
C PHE A 345 5.22 6.16 -1.39
N TRP A 346 6.06 7.17 -1.54
CA TRP A 346 6.06 8.03 -2.72
C TRP A 346 6.46 7.26 -3.99
N GLY A 347 5.83 7.64 -5.10
CA GLY A 347 6.20 7.24 -6.44
C GLY A 347 6.03 8.40 -7.41
N ASP A 348 7.02 8.59 -8.30
CA ASP A 348 6.98 9.57 -9.38
C ASP A 348 6.16 9.01 -10.56
N LYS A 349 5.06 9.71 -10.89
CA LYS A 349 4.32 9.52 -12.13
C LYS A 349 3.58 10.81 -12.45
N GLY A 350 4.29 11.80 -12.98
CA GLY A 350 3.72 12.93 -13.74
C GLY A 350 2.26 13.29 -13.37
N MET A 351 2.02 13.64 -12.10
CA MET A 351 0.76 14.15 -11.52
C MET A 351 -0.24 13.21 -10.80
N LEU A 352 0.05 11.94 -10.51
CA LEU A 352 -0.73 11.19 -9.50
C LEU A 352 0.21 10.37 -8.61
N TYR A 353 0.39 10.85 -7.39
CA TYR A 353 1.18 10.16 -6.38
C TYR A 353 0.46 8.84 -6.03
N TYR A 354 1.18 7.72 -5.94
CA TYR A 354 0.60 6.43 -5.58
C TYR A 354 1.22 5.89 -4.32
N ALA A 355 0.40 5.56 -3.34
CA ALA A 355 0.89 4.91 -2.15
C ALA A 355 0.92 3.42 -2.39
N TRP A 356 2.10 2.84 -2.25
CA TRP A 356 2.26 1.40 -2.15
C TRP A 356 1.72 0.94 -0.80
N THR A 357 0.43 0.56 -0.80
CA THR A 357 -0.28 0.12 0.40
C THR A 357 -0.23 -1.38 0.54
N LEU A 358 0.55 -1.86 1.51
CA LEU A 358 0.41 -3.22 2.02
C LEU A 358 -0.72 -3.19 3.06
N SER A 359 -1.76 -4.00 2.90
CA SER A 359 -2.91 -4.05 3.81
C SER A 359 -3.44 -5.49 4.01
N LYS A 360 -4.33 -5.68 4.99
CA LYS A 360 -4.93 -6.98 5.35
C LYS A 360 -5.92 -7.53 4.32
N THR A 361 -6.48 -6.69 3.45
CA THR A 361 -7.67 -7.04 2.65
C THR A 361 -7.56 -6.76 1.15
N SER A 362 -6.43 -6.23 0.67
CA SER A 362 -6.22 -5.97 -0.75
C SER A 362 -4.90 -6.56 -1.22
N GLU A 363 -4.90 -7.13 -2.42
CA GLU A 363 -3.70 -7.46 -3.18
C GLU A 363 -2.83 -6.21 -3.36
N PHE A 364 -1.67 -6.42 -3.94
CA PHE A 364 -0.68 -5.41 -4.24
C PHE A 364 -1.23 -4.32 -5.17
N ASP A 365 -1.91 -3.31 -4.61
CA ASP A 365 -2.81 -2.46 -5.39
C ASP A 365 -2.10 -1.19 -5.88
N GLU A 366 -2.03 -1.04 -7.20
CA GLU A 366 -1.45 0.10 -7.95
C GLU A 366 -2.29 1.39 -7.80
N GLY A 367 -3.18 1.49 -6.80
CA GLY A 367 -4.44 2.23 -6.93
C GLY A 367 -4.75 3.34 -5.92
N THR A 368 -3.93 3.61 -4.90
CA THR A 368 -4.28 4.68 -3.94
C THR A 368 -3.77 6.04 -4.42
N ARG A 369 -4.68 6.90 -4.89
CA ARG A 369 -4.43 8.33 -5.15
C ARG A 369 -3.87 9.00 -3.89
N MET A 370 -2.59 9.33 -3.90
CA MET A 370 -1.95 10.16 -2.88
C MET A 370 -2.19 11.63 -3.22
N TYR A 371 -2.25 12.42 -2.17
CA TYR A 371 -2.41 13.87 -2.26
C TYR A 371 -1.05 14.52 -2.04
N SER A 372 -0.64 15.44 -2.91
CA SER A 372 0.65 16.14 -2.77
C SER A 372 0.81 16.86 -1.42
N TYR A 373 -0.31 17.27 -0.82
CA TYR A 373 -0.38 17.94 0.48
C TYR A 373 -0.38 16.98 1.68
N TYR A 374 -0.32 15.66 1.45
CA TYR A 374 -0.11 14.66 2.50
C TYR A 374 1.37 14.32 2.59
N ALA A 375 1.79 13.82 3.74
CA ALA A 375 3.14 13.32 3.94
C ALA A 375 3.16 11.80 4.02
N TYR A 376 4.09 11.19 3.29
CA TYR A 376 4.25 9.74 3.17
C TYR A 376 5.73 9.33 3.21
N SER A 377 6.00 8.05 3.42
CA SER A 377 7.39 7.56 3.46
C SER A 377 8.04 7.66 2.08
N LEU A 378 9.35 7.88 2.05
CA LEU A 378 10.15 7.80 0.82
C LEU A 378 11.14 6.65 0.94
N ARG A 379 11.29 5.87 -0.12
CA ARG A 379 12.27 4.79 -0.20
C ARG A 379 12.95 4.87 -1.56
N CYS A 380 14.18 5.36 -1.56
CA CYS A 380 14.87 5.63 -2.80
C CYS A 380 15.34 4.33 -3.47
N ILE A 381 15.41 4.38 -4.79
CA ILE A 381 15.99 3.34 -5.64
C ILE A 381 17.25 3.89 -6.32
N LYS A 382 18.25 3.04 -6.53
CA LYS A 382 19.48 3.41 -7.23
C LYS A 382 19.18 3.74 -8.70
N LYS A 383 19.81 4.79 -9.24
CA LYS A 383 19.60 5.27 -10.62
C LYS A 383 20.07 4.28 -11.69
#